data_AF-A0AAV2IFH6-F1
#
_entry.id   AF-A0AAV2IFH6-F1
#
_cell.length_a   1.000
_cell.length_b   1.000
_cell.length_c   1.000
_cell.angle_alpha   90.00
_cell.angle_beta   90.00
_cell.angle_gamma   90.00
#
_symmetry.space_group_name_H-M   'P 1'
#
loop_
_entity.id
_entity.type
_entity.pdbx_description
1 polymer ?
#
loop_
_entity_poly.entity_id
_entity_poly.type
_entity_poly.pdbx_seq_one_letter_code
_entity_poly.pdbx_strand_id
1 'polypeptide(L)'
;MKVILLTLFALAVASAAVLDLNKQRQIGICVEMCTPGVADSGCSAGYVCLSNGCGHTCHILLPGKRALCLGAVCANFCPFGHKLNAEGCPTCSCNTGIVV
;
A
#
# COMPACT_ATOMS: atom_id res chain seq x y z
N MET A 1 1.31 -50.93 -6.34
CA MET A 1 2.14 -49.97 -5.59
C MET A 1 2.77 -48.89 -6.46
N LYS A 2 3.43 -49.22 -7.59
CA LYS A 2 4.04 -48.24 -8.52
C LYS A 2 3.02 -47.27 -9.16
N VAL A 3 1.84 -47.75 -9.55
CA VAL A 3 0.78 -46.92 -10.14
C VAL A 3 0.25 -45.88 -9.15
N ILE A 4 0.03 -46.27 -7.89
CA ILE A 4 -0.44 -45.38 -6.82
C ILE A 4 0.60 -44.29 -6.53
N LEU A 5 1.88 -44.65 -6.52
CA LEU A 5 2.98 -43.70 -6.33
C LEU A 5 3.04 -42.67 -7.47
N LEU A 6 2.84 -43.11 -8.71
CA LEU A 6 2.80 -42.22 -9.89
C LEU A 6 1.59 -41.28 -9.85
N THR A 7 0.41 -41.76 -9.45
CA THR A 7 -0.79 -40.92 -9.34
C THR A 7 -0.68 -39.87 -8.23
N LEU A 8 -0.10 -40.22 -7.08
CA LEU A 8 0.11 -39.28 -5.98
C LEU A 8 1.14 -38.20 -6.35
N PHE A 9 2.21 -38.59 -7.03
CA PHE A 9 3.21 -37.66 -7.53
C PHE A 9 2.61 -36.67 -8.54
N ALA A 10 1.82 -37.16 -9.50
CA ALA A 10 1.14 -36.31 -10.47
C ALA A 10 0.16 -35.31 -9.81
N LEU A 11 -0.59 -35.74 -8.79
CA LEU A 11 -1.53 -34.88 -8.06
C LEU A 11 -0.82 -33.78 -7.25
N ALA A 12 0.32 -34.11 -6.64
CA ALA A 12 1.13 -33.14 -5.90
C ALA A 12 1.77 -32.08 -6.81
N VAL A 13 2.21 -32.46 -8.00
CA VAL A 13 2.74 -31.52 -9.00
C VAL A 13 1.62 -30.60 -9.52
N ALA A 14 0.43 -31.15 -9.78
CA ALA A 14 -0.72 -30.36 -10.23
C ALA A 14 -1.17 -29.33 -9.18
N SER A 15 -1.19 -29.67 -7.89
CA SER A 15 -1.57 -28.72 -6.83
C SER A 15 -0.53 -27.63 -6.60
N ALA A 16 0.77 -27.94 -6.72
CA ALA A 16 1.83 -26.95 -6.64
C ALA A 16 1.73 -25.90 -7.76
N ALA A 17 1.43 -26.33 -9.00
CA ALA A 17 1.25 -25.42 -10.13
C ALA A 17 0.03 -24.50 -10.00
N VAL A 18 -1.02 -24.93 -9.29
CA VAL A 18 -2.24 -24.12 -9.07
C VAL A 18 -2.03 -23.06 -7.98
N LEU A 19 -1.19 -23.32 -6.97
CA LEU A 19 -0.89 -22.36 -5.89
C LEU A 19 -0.06 -21.15 -6.36
N ASP A 20 0.69 -21.28 -7.46
CA ASP A 20 1.49 -20.18 -8.03
C ASP A 20 0.67 -19.16 -8.85
N LEU A 21 -0.55 -19.49 -9.28
CA LEU A 21 -1.38 -18.59 -10.09
C LEU A 21 -2.00 -17.43 -9.29
N ASN A 22 -1.99 -17.49 -7.95
CA ASN A 22 -2.60 -16.45 -7.11
C ASN A 22 -1.60 -15.41 -6.59
N LYS A 23 -0.28 -15.60 -6.76
CA LYS A 23 0.70 -14.73 -6.11
C LYS A 23 1.30 -13.64 -7.01
N GLN A 24 1.39 -13.84 -8.32
CA GLN A 24 1.95 -12.82 -9.22
C GLN A 24 1.36 -12.94 -10.63
N ARG A 25 0.29 -12.21 -10.92
CA ARG A 25 -0.03 -11.83 -12.31
C ARG A 25 -0.21 -10.32 -12.44
N GLN A 26 0.77 -9.57 -11.96
CA GLN A 26 1.07 -8.26 -12.52
C GLN A 26 1.90 -8.49 -13.78
N ILE A 27 1.24 -8.63 -14.95
CA ILE A 27 1.94 -8.66 -16.22
C ILE A 27 2.33 -7.22 -16.57
N GLY A 28 3.61 -6.89 -16.44
CA GLY A 28 4.17 -5.58 -16.75
C GLY A 28 5.52 -5.36 -16.05
N ILE A 29 6.23 -4.30 -16.43
CA ILE A 29 7.40 -3.81 -15.69
C ILE A 29 6.91 -2.82 -14.63
N CYS A 30 7.36 -2.96 -13.38
CA CYS A 30 7.11 -1.94 -12.38
C CYS A 30 7.91 -0.69 -12.73
N VAL A 31 7.22 0.45 -12.74
CA VAL A 31 7.85 1.74 -13.04
C VAL A 31 8.41 2.31 -11.75
N GLU A 32 9.73 2.50 -11.72
CA GLU A 32 10.47 3.09 -10.61
C GLU A 32 11.03 4.44 -11.03
N MET A 33 10.36 5.53 -10.65
CA MET A 33 10.79 6.90 -11.00
C MET A 33 11.58 7.60 -9.88
N CYS A 34 11.53 7.05 -8.67
CA CYS A 34 12.10 7.66 -7.48
C CYS A 34 12.38 6.58 -6.42
N THR A 35 13.22 6.88 -5.43
CA THR A 35 13.48 5.98 -4.30
C THR A 35 12.92 6.55 -2.99
N PRO A 36 12.10 5.79 -2.25
CA PRO A 36 11.54 6.26 -0.99
C PRO A 36 12.63 6.42 0.09
N GLY A 37 12.42 7.37 1.01
CA GLY A 37 13.23 7.53 2.23
C GLY A 37 14.42 8.48 2.14
N VAL A 38 14.90 8.84 0.94
CA VAL A 38 16.03 9.77 0.77
C VAL A 38 15.56 11.06 0.10
N ALA A 39 14.90 11.95 0.85
CA ALA A 39 14.44 13.27 0.37
C ALA A 39 13.81 13.23 -1.04
N ASP A 40 13.04 12.17 -1.33
CA ASP A 40 12.42 11.93 -2.63
C ASP A 40 13.40 12.00 -3.81
N SER A 41 14.60 11.42 -3.68
CA SER A 41 15.60 11.39 -4.75
C SER A 41 14.99 10.84 -6.04
N GLY A 42 14.90 11.72 -7.05
CA GLY A 42 14.20 11.50 -8.32
C GLY A 42 13.02 12.45 -8.57
N CYS A 43 12.47 13.06 -7.52
CA CYS A 43 11.34 13.99 -7.61
C CYS A 43 11.78 15.45 -7.57
N SER A 44 11.05 16.31 -8.28
CA SER A 44 11.22 17.76 -8.21
C SER A 44 10.72 18.30 -6.87
N ALA A 45 11.19 19.49 -6.47
CA ALA A 45 10.78 20.13 -5.22
C ALA A 45 9.24 20.21 -5.11
N GLY A 46 8.69 19.77 -3.97
CA GLY A 46 7.24 19.72 -3.71
C GLY A 46 6.53 18.43 -4.12
N TYR A 47 7.25 17.48 -4.71
CA TYR A 47 6.74 16.14 -5.00
C TYR A 47 7.37 15.12 -4.05
N VAL A 48 6.61 14.09 -3.69
CA VAL A 48 7.08 12.98 -2.87
C VAL A 48 6.96 11.65 -3.59
N CYS A 49 7.88 10.75 -3.26
CA CYS A 49 7.95 9.43 -3.84
C CYS A 49 6.99 8.48 -3.13
N LEU A 50 5.96 8.00 -3.85
CA LEU A 50 4.95 7.09 -3.30
C LEU A 50 4.87 5.80 -4.10
N SER A 51 4.64 4.68 -3.39
CA SER A 51 4.38 3.41 -4.05
C SER A 51 2.99 3.38 -4.66
N ASN A 52 2.88 2.87 -5.89
CA ASN A 52 1.60 2.61 -6.57
C ASN A 52 1.20 1.12 -6.53
N GLY A 53 1.87 0.31 -5.70
CA GLY A 53 1.59 -1.13 -5.55
C GLY A 53 2.37 -2.06 -6.49
N CYS A 54 3.23 -1.52 -7.36
CA CYS A 54 4.21 -2.28 -8.16
C CYS A 54 5.58 -1.61 -8.06
N GLY A 55 5.63 -0.27 -8.23
CA GLY A 55 6.84 0.52 -8.03
C GLY A 55 6.55 1.89 -7.40
N HIS A 56 7.37 2.90 -7.68
CA HIS A 56 7.26 4.23 -7.07
C HIS A 56 7.19 5.37 -8.09
N THR A 57 6.33 6.34 -7.79
CA THR A 57 6.09 7.52 -8.65
C THR A 57 6.00 8.80 -7.83
N CYS A 58 6.43 9.92 -8.41
CA CYS A 58 6.37 11.22 -7.78
C CYS A 58 4.93 11.77 -7.78
N HIS A 59 4.40 12.09 -6.60
CA HIS A 59 3.09 12.71 -6.42
C HIS A 59 3.22 14.07 -5.78
N ILE A 60 2.38 15.02 -6.21
CA ILE A 60 2.32 16.34 -5.59
C ILE A 60 1.69 16.22 -4.19
N LEU A 61 2.35 16.80 -3.18
CA LEU A 61 1.71 17.03 -1.90
C LEU A 61 1.13 18.43 -1.90
N LEU A 62 -0.21 18.52 -1.92
CA LEU A 62 -0.87 19.79 -1.64
C LEU A 62 -0.50 20.22 -0.21
N PRO A 63 -0.27 21.53 0.05
CA PRO A 63 0.02 22.03 1.38
C PRO A 63 -1.13 21.61 2.33
N GLY A 64 -0.78 20.85 3.38
CA GLY A 64 -1.75 20.33 4.35
C GLY A 64 -2.35 18.95 4.04
N LYS A 65 -1.99 18.29 2.93
CA LYS A 65 -2.39 16.90 2.66
C LYS A 65 -1.18 16.09 2.23
N ARG A 66 -0.50 15.49 3.22
CA ARG A 66 0.64 14.59 2.98
C ARG A 66 0.15 13.16 2.80
N ALA A 67 0.68 12.47 1.81
CA ALA A 67 0.18 11.20 1.30
C ALA A 67 0.42 9.96 2.18
N LEU A 68 0.55 10.12 3.50
CA LEU A 68 0.92 9.04 4.41
C LEU A 68 -0.03 8.90 5.59
N CYS A 69 -1.33 9.03 5.34
CA CYS A 69 -2.29 8.38 6.24
C CYS A 69 -2.77 7.11 5.53
N LEU A 70 -1.83 6.19 5.27
CA LEU A 70 -2.09 4.87 4.73
C LEU A 70 -2.79 4.04 5.82
N GLY A 71 -4.11 4.22 5.90
CA GLY A 71 -4.96 3.47 6.80
C GLY A 71 -6.37 4.02 6.73
N ALA A 72 -7.35 3.12 6.70
CA ALA A 72 -8.71 3.48 7.04
C ALA A 72 -8.71 3.96 8.49
N VAL A 73 -8.64 5.26 8.68
CA VAL A 73 -8.96 5.88 9.96
C VAL A 73 -10.42 5.56 10.22
N CYS A 74 -10.63 4.50 11.00
CA CYS A 74 -11.78 4.19 11.85
C CYS A 74 -13.11 4.82 11.43
N ALA A 75 -14.13 3.97 11.22
CA ALA A 75 -15.43 4.38 10.68
C ALA A 75 -16.32 5.18 11.65
N ASN A 76 -15.79 5.74 12.74
CA ASN A 76 -16.58 6.52 13.70
C ASN A 76 -16.81 7.95 13.18
N PHE A 77 -18.05 8.42 13.32
CA PHE A 77 -18.40 9.79 12.98
C PHE A 77 -17.94 10.78 14.08
N CYS A 78 -17.20 11.81 13.69
CA CYS A 78 -16.79 12.91 14.58
C CYS A 78 -17.41 14.24 14.12
N PRO A 79 -18.30 14.87 14.93
CA PRO A 79 -19.03 16.08 14.51
C PRO A 79 -18.13 17.31 14.30
N PHE A 80 -16.96 17.35 14.95
CA PHE A 80 -15.96 18.42 14.81
C PHE A 80 -14.66 17.94 14.14
N GLY A 81 -14.71 16.79 13.46
CA GLY A 81 -13.55 16.16 12.85
C GLY A 81 -12.68 15.35 13.82
N HIS A 82 -11.70 14.64 13.26
CA HIS A 82 -10.76 13.80 14.00
C HIS A 82 -9.59 14.62 14.53
N LYS A 83 -9.07 14.24 15.69
CA LYS A 83 -7.78 14.71 16.21
C LYS A 83 -6.66 14.25 15.29
N LEU A 84 -5.70 15.13 15.03
CA LEU A 84 -4.49 14.78 14.30
C LEU A 84 -3.37 14.38 15.28
N ASN A 85 -2.50 13.45 14.87
CA ASN A 85 -1.25 13.17 15.58
C ASN A 85 -0.19 14.25 15.29
N ALA A 86 1.01 14.11 15.86
CA ALA A 86 2.12 15.06 15.68
C ALA A 86 2.54 15.20 14.21
N GLU A 87 2.27 14.18 13.41
CA GLU A 87 2.57 14.11 11.98
C GLU A 87 1.43 14.69 11.10
N GLY A 88 0.29 15.05 11.69
CA GLY A 88 -0.86 15.64 10.99
C GLY A 88 -1.85 14.61 10.41
N CYS A 89 -1.75 13.33 10.77
CA CYS A 89 -2.70 12.30 10.35
C CYS A 89 -3.88 12.18 11.30
N PRO A 90 -5.10 11.96 10.76
CA PRO A 90 -6.27 11.70 11.58
C PRO A 90 -6.04 10.47 12.47
N THR A 91 -6.54 10.56 13.70
CA THR A 91 -6.53 9.48 14.69
C THR A 91 -7.97 9.01 14.93
N CYS A 92 -8.15 7.93 15.70
CA CYS A 92 -9.48 7.44 16.09
C CYS A 92 -10.11 8.22 17.25
N SER A 93 -9.61 9.42 17.55
CA SER A 93 -10.16 10.31 18.56
C SER A 93 -10.84 11.52 17.92
N CYS A 94 -11.99 11.94 18.44
CA CYS A 94 -12.69 13.12 17.95
C CYS A 94 -12.21 14.41 18.63
N ASN A 95 -12.26 15.53 17.92
CA ASN A 95 -12.15 16.86 18.51
C ASN A 95 -13.36 17.14 19.39
N THR A 96 -13.16 17.89 20.47
CA THR A 96 -14.23 18.30 21.41
C THR A 96 -14.89 19.62 21.01
N GLY A 97 -14.41 20.29 19.96
CA GLY A 97 -14.94 21.53 19.42
C GLY A 97 -14.36 21.84 18.04
N ILE A 98 -14.91 22.85 17.36
CA ILE A 98 -14.44 23.29 16.04
C ILE A 98 -13.00 23.78 16.18
N VAL A 99 -12.10 23.17 15.42
CA VAL A 99 -10.71 23.60 15.29
C VAL A 99 -10.64 24.52 14.07
N VAL A 100 -10.35 25.81 14.29
CA VAL A 100 -10.22 26.86 13.27
C VAL A 100 -8.76 27.16 13.02
#